data_AF-A0A2D7SMC5-F1
#
_entry.id   AF-A0A2D7SMC5-F1
#
_cell.length_a   1.000
_cell.length_b   1.000
_cell.length_c   1.000
_cell.angle_alpha   90.00
_cell.angle_beta   90.00
_cell.angle_gamma   90.00
#
_symmetry.space_group_name_H-M   'P 1'
#
loop_
_entity.id
_entity.type
_entity.pdbx_description
1 polymer ?
#
loop_
_entity_poly.entity_id
_entity_poly.type
_entity_poly.pdbx_seq_one_letter_code
_entity_poly.pdbx_strand_id
1 'polypeptide(L)'
;MLQSEKESPAKLVKRIIRASTRAENVQENAAVDDVLVGDDNENSNLDASEECAFLSCYGEWQTYAWNPPPVQNGEIPTNSHGNWEVWTSAHVPHGAVHIDIPRIHQTAALLNIPFVRAVVGFKLQPGGKYAPEFGGILVTLTSQEIIRDAHEAMEQDRAAMMMKRSVLKIHARWRRLIRSLRVRSKVRRLFRGKESSSLSVTSTSGGNKQHCHKFTEVVHEEAGRITKRCACGYEKKFELI
;
A
#
# COMPACT_ATOMS: atom_id res chain seq x y z
N MET A 1 35.77 -26.47 -25.34
CA MET A 1 35.40 -25.16 -24.76
C MET A 1 33.91 -25.22 -24.46
N LEU A 2 33.55 -25.20 -23.17
CA LEU A 2 32.16 -25.21 -22.70
C LEU A 2 31.50 -23.87 -23.07
N GLN A 3 30.54 -23.90 -23.98
CA GLN A 3 29.70 -22.75 -24.28
C GLN A 3 28.69 -22.60 -23.13
N SER A 4 28.84 -21.56 -22.31
CA SER A 4 27.82 -21.22 -21.31
C SER A 4 26.62 -20.60 -22.02
N GLU A 5 25.54 -21.37 -22.12
CA GLU A 5 24.24 -20.86 -22.55
C GLU A 5 23.77 -19.82 -21.52
N LYS A 6 23.91 -18.54 -21.84
CA LYS A 6 23.36 -17.45 -21.02
C LYS A 6 21.83 -17.52 -21.13
N GLU A 7 21.17 -18.06 -20.10
CA GLU A 7 19.71 -18.15 -20.03
C GLU A 7 19.09 -16.74 -20.15
N SER A 8 17.95 -16.64 -20.86
CA SER A 8 17.20 -15.40 -21.01
C SER A 8 16.71 -14.88 -19.63
N PRO A 9 16.77 -13.56 -19.35
CA PRO A 9 16.37 -12.98 -18.07
C PRO A 9 14.96 -13.37 -17.62
N ALA A 10 14.02 -13.46 -18.56
CA ALA A 10 12.64 -13.90 -18.30
C ALA A 10 12.56 -15.35 -17.78
N LYS A 11 13.45 -16.25 -18.23
CA LYS A 11 13.52 -17.63 -17.75
C LYS A 11 14.07 -17.71 -16.32
N LEU A 12 15.08 -16.89 -16.01
CA LEU A 12 15.65 -16.78 -14.66
C LEU A 12 14.60 -16.29 -13.66
N VAL A 13 13.87 -15.23 -13.99
CA VAL A 13 12.76 -14.68 -13.17
C VAL A 13 11.68 -15.72 -12.92
N LYS A 14 11.22 -16.42 -13.98
CA LYS A 14 10.22 -17.50 -13.85
C LYS A 14 10.70 -18.63 -12.94
N ARG A 15 12.00 -18.95 -12.96
CA ARG A 15 12.58 -19.97 -12.07
C ARG A 15 12.62 -19.51 -10.62
N ILE A 16 12.99 -18.25 -10.36
CA ILE A 16 13.02 -17.67 -9.00
C ILE A 16 11.61 -17.63 -8.41
N ILE A 17 10.61 -17.15 -9.17
CA ILE A 17 9.20 -17.12 -8.72
C ILE A 17 8.66 -18.54 -8.45
N ARG A 18 9.04 -19.52 -9.29
CA ARG A 18 8.66 -20.93 -9.08
C ARG A 18 9.34 -21.57 -7.88
N ALA A 19 10.56 -21.13 -7.54
CA ALA A 19 11.27 -21.57 -6.36
C ALA A 19 10.71 -20.95 -5.08
N SER A 20 10.34 -19.65 -5.09
CA SER A 20 9.75 -18.97 -3.93
C SER A 20 8.35 -19.52 -3.59
N THR A 21 7.50 -19.77 -4.59
CA THR A 21 6.18 -20.38 -4.40
C THR A 21 6.22 -21.83 -3.91
N ARG A 22 7.35 -22.53 -4.05
CA ARG A 22 7.58 -23.88 -3.48
C ARG A 22 8.11 -23.82 -2.04
N ALA A 23 8.80 -22.74 -1.67
CA ALA A 23 9.32 -22.50 -0.33
C ALA A 23 8.26 -21.94 0.63
N GLU A 24 7.26 -21.22 0.13
CA GLU A 24 6.16 -20.63 0.94
C GLU A 24 5.16 -21.64 1.53
N ASN A 25 5.37 -22.96 1.37
CA ASN A 25 4.46 -23.99 1.92
C ASN A 25 5.11 -24.89 2.99
N VAL A 26 6.26 -24.50 3.53
CA VAL A 26 6.91 -25.15 4.67
C VAL A 26 7.53 -24.07 5.56
N GLN A 27 7.19 -24.08 6.85
CA GLN A 27 7.59 -23.16 7.93
C GLN A 27 6.82 -21.83 8.04
N GLU A 28 5.67 -21.90 8.71
CA GLU A 28 5.15 -20.82 9.55
C GLU A 28 5.82 -20.93 10.94
N ASN A 29 6.21 -19.78 11.52
CA ASN A 29 6.75 -19.53 12.87
C ASN A 29 8.28 -19.63 13.07
N ALA A 30 8.93 -18.46 13.25
CA ALA A 30 9.72 -18.09 14.44
C ALA A 30 10.62 -16.85 14.15
N ALA A 31 10.88 -16.08 15.22
CA ALA A 31 11.82 -14.95 15.36
C ALA A 31 11.35 -13.58 14.84
N VAL A 32 10.65 -12.86 15.72
CA VAL A 32 10.65 -11.39 15.79
C VAL A 32 11.90 -11.02 16.57
N ASP A 33 12.90 -10.45 15.89
CA ASP A 33 14.07 -9.88 16.54
C ASP A 33 13.79 -8.42 16.94
N ASP A 34 14.05 -8.18 18.20
CA ASP A 34 13.91 -6.95 18.98
C ASP A 34 14.91 -5.90 18.46
N VAL A 35 14.44 -4.94 17.67
CA VAL A 35 15.20 -3.73 17.36
C VAL A 35 14.81 -2.68 18.37
N LEU A 36 15.73 -2.44 19.30
CA LEU A 36 15.71 -1.35 20.27
C LEU A 36 15.37 -0.04 19.56
N VAL A 37 14.18 0.48 19.84
CA VAL A 37 13.80 1.86 19.55
C VAL A 37 14.61 2.72 20.52
N GLY A 38 15.66 3.36 20.02
CA GLY A 38 16.29 4.48 20.70
C GLY A 38 15.25 5.58 20.87
N ASP A 39 14.91 5.85 22.12
CA ASP A 39 14.03 6.94 22.52
C ASP A 39 14.85 8.24 22.48
N ASP A 40 15.05 8.76 21.27
CA ASP A 40 15.64 10.09 21.07
C ASP A 40 14.56 11.15 21.37
N ASN A 41 14.26 11.27 22.66
CA ASN A 41 13.54 12.39 23.25
C ASN A 41 14.43 13.65 23.22
N GLU A 42 14.64 14.20 22.03
CA GLU A 42 15.07 15.58 21.89
C GLU A 42 13.86 16.49 22.03
N ASN A 43 13.52 16.77 23.29
CA ASN A 43 12.66 17.86 23.67
C ASN A 43 13.41 19.18 23.41
N SER A 44 13.53 19.57 22.14
CA SER A 44 13.89 20.94 21.79
C SER A 44 12.67 21.80 22.07
N ASN A 45 12.57 22.30 23.30
CA ASN A 45 11.88 23.55 23.60
C ASN A 45 12.50 24.63 22.70
N LEU A 46 11.96 24.77 21.49
CA LEU A 46 12.14 25.94 20.66
C LEU A 46 11.34 27.04 21.33
N ASP A 47 12.01 27.73 22.25
CA ASP A 47 11.55 29.00 22.79
C ASP A 47 11.23 29.90 21.58
N ALA A 48 9.94 30.19 21.43
CA ALA A 48 9.41 31.04 20.38
C ALA A 48 9.74 32.49 20.72
N SER A 49 11.03 32.84 20.73
CA SER A 49 11.44 34.22 20.50
C SER A 49 11.14 34.52 19.04
N GLU A 50 10.22 35.46 18.81
CA GLU A 50 9.76 35.97 17.52
C GLU A 50 10.88 36.63 16.70
N GLU A 51 11.90 35.87 16.31
CA GLU A 51 12.66 36.19 15.12
C GLU A 51 11.82 35.70 13.95
N CYS A 52 11.10 36.63 13.30
CA CYS A 52 10.62 36.44 11.94
C CYS A 52 11.78 35.87 11.13
N ALA A 53 11.81 34.55 10.93
CA ALA A 53 12.88 33.87 10.24
C ALA A 53 12.89 34.37 8.81
N PHE A 54 13.70 35.39 8.54
CA PHE A 54 13.89 35.95 7.22
C PHE A 54 14.56 34.87 6.37
N LEU A 55 13.75 34.16 5.58
CA LEU A 55 14.23 33.25 4.55
C LEU A 55 15.00 34.08 3.52
N SER A 56 16.25 33.70 3.29
CA SER A 56 17.05 34.32 2.23
C SER A 56 16.46 33.92 0.87
N CYS A 57 16.00 34.91 0.12
CA CYS A 57 15.54 34.73 -1.25
C CYS A 57 16.68 35.08 -2.22
N TYR A 58 16.84 34.31 -3.29
CA TYR A 58 17.87 34.52 -4.31
C TYR A 58 17.22 34.78 -5.67
N GLY A 59 17.84 35.66 -6.46
CA GLY A 59 17.46 35.88 -7.85
C GLY A 59 18.04 34.81 -8.77
N GLU A 60 17.46 34.62 -9.96
CA GLU A 60 17.95 33.65 -10.95
C GLU A 60 19.41 33.91 -11.37
N TRP A 61 19.85 35.17 -11.40
CA TRP A 61 21.25 35.54 -11.68
C TRP A 61 22.26 35.07 -10.61
N GLN A 62 21.78 34.62 -9.45
CA GLN A 62 22.60 34.05 -8.37
C GLN A 62 22.64 32.52 -8.40
N THR A 63 21.83 31.89 -9.25
CA THR A 63 21.73 30.43 -9.34
C THR A 63 22.41 29.91 -10.60
N TYR A 64 22.80 28.64 -10.58
CA TYR A 64 23.38 27.94 -11.71
C TYR A 64 22.70 26.58 -11.86
N ALA A 65 22.65 26.09 -13.10
CA ALA A 65 22.12 24.75 -13.36
C ALA A 65 22.99 23.70 -12.65
N TRP A 66 22.36 22.88 -11.81
CA TRP A 66 23.04 21.81 -11.10
C TRP A 66 23.50 20.72 -12.06
N ASN A 67 24.77 20.33 -11.97
CA ASN A 67 25.35 19.23 -12.76
C ASN A 67 25.58 18.00 -11.87
N PRO A 68 24.86 16.89 -12.07
CA PRO A 68 24.97 15.74 -11.18
C PRO A 68 26.30 14.99 -11.38
N PRO A 69 26.91 14.47 -10.30
CA PRO A 69 28.09 13.62 -10.39
C PRO A 69 27.84 12.39 -11.25
N PRO A 70 28.82 11.94 -12.06
CA PRO A 70 28.67 10.74 -12.87
C PRO A 70 28.65 9.48 -12.00
N VAL A 71 28.08 8.40 -12.53
CA VAL A 71 28.15 7.06 -11.94
C VAL A 71 29.61 6.59 -11.90
N GLN A 72 30.09 6.19 -10.73
CA GLN A 72 31.47 5.72 -10.53
C GLN A 72 31.46 4.23 -10.21
N ASN A 73 32.30 3.44 -10.88
CA ASN A 73 32.42 1.98 -10.66
C ASN A 73 31.11 1.18 -10.79
N GLY A 74 30.12 1.71 -11.53
CA GLY A 74 28.79 1.10 -11.65
C GLY A 74 27.87 1.34 -10.46
N GLU A 75 28.30 2.15 -9.48
CA GLU A 75 27.50 2.57 -8.33
C GLU A 75 26.95 3.98 -8.56
N ILE A 76 25.65 4.11 -8.30
CA ILE A 76 24.92 5.37 -8.44
C ILE A 76 25.10 6.14 -7.13
N PRO A 77 25.51 7.42 -7.16
CA PRO A 77 25.64 8.22 -5.95
C PRO A 77 24.29 8.33 -5.23
N THR A 78 24.30 8.38 -3.89
CA THR A 78 23.09 8.47 -3.06
C THR A 78 23.21 9.58 -2.02
N ASN A 79 22.07 10.09 -1.56
CA ASN A 79 21.99 10.96 -0.38
C ASN A 79 22.19 10.14 0.92
N SER A 80 22.19 10.83 2.08
CA SER A 80 22.28 10.21 3.41
C SER A 80 21.18 9.18 3.70
N HIS A 81 20.06 9.26 2.99
CA HIS A 81 18.93 8.35 3.11
C HIS A 81 18.99 7.16 2.13
N GLY A 82 20.05 7.05 1.32
CA GLY A 82 20.21 5.98 0.33
C GLY A 82 19.31 6.12 -0.90
N ASN A 83 18.75 7.30 -1.14
CA ASN A 83 17.93 7.61 -2.32
C ASN A 83 18.61 8.67 -3.19
N TRP A 84 18.04 8.94 -4.36
CA TRP A 84 18.47 10.04 -5.23
C TRP A 84 17.28 10.90 -5.61
N GLU A 85 17.49 12.21 -5.64
CA GLU A 85 16.45 13.19 -5.93
C GLU A 85 16.43 13.53 -7.42
N VAL A 86 15.29 13.28 -8.07
CA VAL A 86 15.07 13.52 -9.49
C VAL A 86 13.97 14.56 -9.64
N TRP A 87 14.35 15.84 -9.53
CA TRP A 87 13.42 16.97 -9.73
C TRP A 87 13.12 17.24 -11.20
N THR A 88 14.08 16.92 -12.08
CA THR A 88 14.00 17.12 -13.53
C THR A 88 14.88 16.07 -14.21
N SER A 89 14.73 15.84 -15.51
CA SER A 89 15.61 14.96 -16.29
C SER A 89 17.10 15.31 -16.17
N ALA A 90 17.44 16.58 -15.98
CA ALA A 90 18.82 17.05 -15.78
C ALA A 90 19.44 16.63 -14.42
N HIS A 91 18.63 16.21 -13.45
CA HIS A 91 19.12 15.73 -12.16
C HIS A 91 19.57 14.26 -12.19
N VAL A 92 19.41 13.58 -13.32
CA VAL A 92 19.83 12.18 -13.47
C VAL A 92 21.36 12.12 -13.65
N PRO A 93 22.10 11.36 -12.82
CA PRO A 93 23.54 11.17 -12.96
C PRO A 93 23.93 10.68 -14.35
N HIS A 94 25.03 11.20 -14.87
CA HIS A 94 25.60 10.72 -16.13
C HIS A 94 25.93 9.22 -16.03
N GLY A 95 25.41 8.41 -16.95
CA GLY A 95 25.55 6.95 -16.95
C GLY A 95 24.45 6.19 -16.18
N ALA A 96 23.56 6.90 -15.49
CA ALA A 96 22.33 6.35 -14.92
C ALA A 96 21.12 6.69 -15.82
N VAL A 97 20.09 5.87 -15.71
CA VAL A 97 18.78 6.10 -16.33
C VAL A 97 17.69 5.97 -15.30
N HIS A 98 16.78 6.94 -15.31
CA HIS A 98 15.58 6.93 -14.51
C HIS A 98 14.48 6.13 -15.19
N ILE A 99 13.92 5.15 -14.48
CA ILE A 99 12.82 4.31 -14.93
C ILE A 99 11.62 4.56 -14.01
N ASP A 100 10.69 5.39 -14.48
CA ASP A 100 9.45 5.71 -13.76
C ASP A 100 8.33 4.73 -14.11
N ILE A 101 8.39 3.54 -13.51
CA ILE A 101 7.39 2.47 -13.69
C ILE A 101 6.95 1.97 -12.30
N PRO A 102 5.65 1.75 -12.06
CA PRO A 102 5.19 1.24 -10.77
C PRO A 102 5.74 -0.16 -10.51
N ARG A 103 6.14 -0.40 -9.24
CA ARG A 103 6.68 -1.69 -8.74
C ARG A 103 7.99 -2.13 -9.39
N ILE A 104 8.65 -1.30 -10.18
CA ILE A 104 9.91 -1.63 -10.86
C ILE A 104 11.03 -2.03 -9.89
N HIS A 105 11.04 -1.44 -8.68
CA HIS A 105 11.98 -1.78 -7.60
C HIS A 105 11.90 -3.26 -7.19
N GLN A 106 10.71 -3.88 -7.27
CA GLN A 106 10.53 -5.29 -6.93
C GLN A 106 11.22 -6.19 -7.95
N THR A 107 11.13 -5.81 -9.23
CA THR A 107 11.79 -6.52 -10.32
C THR A 107 13.31 -6.39 -10.24
N ALA A 108 13.82 -5.18 -9.98
CA ALA A 108 15.26 -4.96 -9.81
C ALA A 108 15.83 -5.74 -8.62
N ALA A 109 15.12 -5.73 -7.49
CA ALA A 109 15.47 -6.52 -6.30
C ALA A 109 15.45 -8.04 -6.59
N LEU A 110 14.46 -8.53 -7.33
CA LEU A 110 14.36 -9.95 -7.71
C LEU A 110 15.54 -10.41 -8.58
N LEU A 111 16.06 -9.52 -9.42
CA LEU A 111 17.19 -9.78 -10.30
C LEU A 111 18.55 -9.57 -9.63
N ASN A 112 18.59 -9.08 -8.38
CA ASN A 112 19.82 -8.67 -7.68
C ASN A 112 20.68 -7.68 -8.47
N ILE A 113 20.05 -6.75 -9.19
CA ILE A 113 20.75 -5.68 -9.91
C ILE A 113 20.82 -4.46 -8.98
N PRO A 114 21.97 -3.79 -8.82
CA PRO A 114 22.07 -2.59 -8.00
C PRO A 114 21.18 -1.47 -8.56
N PHE A 115 20.36 -0.88 -7.70
CA PHE A 115 19.46 0.21 -8.05
C PHE A 115 19.35 1.21 -6.89
N VAL A 116 18.97 2.44 -7.21
CA VAL A 116 18.68 3.49 -6.23
C VAL A 116 17.23 3.96 -6.42
N ARG A 117 16.51 4.27 -5.35
CA ARG A 117 15.14 4.80 -5.47
C ARG A 117 15.19 6.26 -5.86
N ALA A 118 14.33 6.65 -6.79
CA ALA A 118 14.18 8.03 -7.22
C ALA A 118 13.09 8.73 -6.40
N VAL A 119 13.45 9.79 -5.68
CA VAL A 119 12.50 10.72 -5.04
C VAL A 119 12.19 11.80 -6.05
N VAL A 120 10.91 11.91 -6.44
CA VAL A 120 10.45 12.89 -7.45
C VAL A 120 9.69 14.05 -6.82
N GLY A 121 9.29 13.90 -5.56
CA GLY A 121 8.38 14.83 -4.90
C GLY A 121 8.29 14.57 -3.40
N PHE A 122 7.49 15.39 -2.74
CA PHE A 122 7.02 15.14 -1.39
C PHE A 122 5.50 15.24 -1.37
N LYS A 123 4.85 14.23 -0.79
CA LYS A 123 3.40 14.21 -0.62
C LYS A 123 3.03 14.45 0.83
N LEU A 124 2.02 15.29 1.04
CA LEU A 124 1.44 15.50 2.36
C LEU A 124 0.62 14.25 2.75
N GLN A 125 1.03 13.59 3.83
CA GLN A 125 0.29 12.47 4.38
C GLN A 125 -0.85 12.94 5.28
N PRO A 126 -1.92 12.13 5.43
CA PRO A 126 -2.92 12.35 6.46
C PRO A 126 -2.24 12.47 7.84
N GLY A 127 -2.50 13.57 8.56
CA GLY A 127 -1.79 13.90 9.80
C GLY A 127 -0.72 14.99 9.66
N GLY A 128 -0.64 15.66 8.50
CA GLY A 128 0.14 16.90 8.32
C GLY A 128 1.63 16.70 8.09
N LYS A 129 2.10 15.45 7.97
CA LYS A 129 3.52 15.12 7.74
C LYS A 129 3.83 15.03 6.26
N TYR A 130 4.95 15.59 5.82
CA TYR A 130 5.45 15.38 4.45
C TYR A 130 6.25 14.09 4.38
N ALA A 131 6.04 13.31 3.31
CA ALA A 131 6.79 12.10 3.04
C ALA A 131 7.30 12.09 1.60
N PRO A 132 8.48 11.51 1.34
CA PRO A 132 9.03 11.42 -0.01
C PRO A 132 8.11 10.61 -0.91
N GLU A 133 7.87 11.14 -2.10
CA GLU A 133 7.20 10.46 -3.18
C GLU A 133 8.24 9.78 -4.07
N PHE A 134 8.17 8.45 -4.12
CA PHE A 134 9.08 7.64 -4.92
C PHE A 134 8.51 7.43 -6.32
N GLY A 135 9.20 7.96 -7.33
CA GLY A 135 8.87 7.81 -8.75
C GLY A 135 9.83 6.83 -9.40
N GLY A 136 9.68 5.53 -9.16
CA GLY A 136 10.52 4.51 -9.79
C GLY A 136 11.94 4.38 -9.24
N ILE A 137 12.89 4.01 -10.10
CA ILE A 137 14.29 3.71 -9.74
C ILE A 137 15.29 4.31 -10.73
N LEU A 138 16.52 4.52 -10.27
CA LEU A 138 17.70 4.79 -11.07
C LEU A 138 18.54 3.52 -11.20
N VAL A 139 18.98 3.25 -12.41
CA VAL A 139 19.78 2.07 -12.75
C VAL A 139 20.86 2.45 -13.74
N THR A 140 21.94 1.67 -13.83
CA THR A 140 22.98 1.85 -14.86
C THR A 140 22.43 1.58 -16.26
N LEU A 141 22.96 2.28 -17.27
CA LEU A 141 22.53 2.15 -18.66
C LEU A 141 22.48 0.69 -19.15
N THR A 142 23.50 -0.11 -18.80
CA THR A 142 23.64 -1.51 -19.24
C THR A 142 22.53 -2.44 -18.74
N SER A 143 21.92 -2.13 -17.60
CA SER A 143 20.95 -3.02 -16.96
C SER A 143 19.49 -2.59 -17.17
N GLN A 144 19.27 -1.42 -17.77
CA GLN A 144 17.93 -0.86 -18.03
C GLN A 144 17.04 -1.84 -18.81
N GLU A 145 17.52 -2.37 -19.93
CA GLU A 145 16.73 -3.24 -20.81
C GLU A 145 16.35 -4.55 -20.10
N ILE A 146 17.30 -5.15 -19.38
CA ILE A 146 17.09 -6.38 -18.62
C ILE A 146 15.96 -6.22 -17.59
N ILE A 147 15.94 -5.08 -16.88
CA ILE A 147 14.91 -4.81 -15.88
C ILE A 147 13.55 -4.53 -16.53
N ARG A 148 13.52 -3.78 -17.65
CA ARG A 148 12.27 -3.49 -18.38
C ARG A 148 11.62 -4.77 -18.91
N ASP A 149 12.39 -5.64 -19.55
CA ASP A 149 11.89 -6.90 -20.09
C ASP A 149 11.38 -7.83 -18.98
N ALA A 150 12.13 -7.92 -17.88
CA ALA A 150 11.71 -8.69 -16.71
C ALA A 150 10.44 -8.13 -16.07
N HIS A 151 10.29 -6.81 -16.03
CA HIS A 151 9.12 -6.16 -15.45
C HIS A 151 7.88 -6.41 -16.28
N GLU A 152 8.01 -6.32 -17.61
CA GLU A 152 6.91 -6.63 -18.52
C GLU A 152 6.43 -8.07 -18.33
N ALA A 153 7.36 -9.04 -18.24
CA ALA A 153 7.00 -10.44 -17.98
C ALA A 153 6.27 -10.61 -16.63
N MET A 154 6.74 -9.94 -15.58
CA MET A 154 6.11 -9.98 -14.25
C MET A 154 4.71 -9.36 -14.26
N GLU A 155 4.51 -8.26 -14.99
CA GLU A 155 3.22 -7.60 -15.07
C GLU A 155 2.21 -8.43 -15.87
N GLN A 156 2.65 -9.11 -16.94
CA GLN A 156 1.82 -10.07 -17.66
C GLN A 156 1.38 -11.24 -16.76
N ASP A 157 2.29 -11.82 -15.99
CA ASP A 157 1.98 -12.90 -15.05
C ASP A 157 1.02 -12.41 -13.94
N ARG A 158 1.24 -11.19 -13.44
CA ARG A 158 0.36 -10.55 -12.45
C ARG A 158 -1.04 -10.34 -13.01
N ALA A 159 -1.16 -9.82 -14.22
CA ALA A 159 -2.43 -9.62 -14.91
C ALA A 159 -3.18 -10.94 -15.10
N ALA A 160 -2.49 -12.00 -15.53
CA ALA A 160 -3.06 -13.33 -15.67
C ALA A 160 -3.56 -13.89 -14.32
N MET A 161 -2.78 -13.72 -13.23
CA MET A 161 -3.19 -14.14 -11.89
C MET A 161 -4.39 -13.33 -11.37
N MET A 162 -4.43 -12.02 -11.61
CA MET A 162 -5.55 -11.16 -11.25
C MET A 162 -6.83 -11.59 -11.97
N MET A 163 -6.75 -11.90 -13.27
CA MET A 163 -7.88 -12.41 -14.04
C MET A 163 -8.41 -13.73 -13.47
N LYS A 164 -7.53 -14.70 -13.19
CA LYS A 164 -7.91 -15.97 -12.56
C LYS A 164 -8.62 -15.75 -11.20
N ARG A 165 -8.07 -14.88 -10.36
CA ARG A 165 -8.67 -14.52 -9.06
C ARG A 165 -10.04 -13.87 -9.23
N SER A 166 -10.20 -13.00 -10.24
CA SER A 166 -11.48 -12.34 -10.54
C SER A 166 -12.55 -13.34 -10.98
N VAL A 167 -12.22 -14.30 -11.85
CA VAL A 167 -13.13 -15.37 -12.27
C VAL A 167 -13.59 -16.20 -11.08
N LEU A 168 -12.67 -16.58 -10.18
CA LEU A 168 -13.01 -17.33 -8.97
C LEU A 168 -13.96 -16.54 -8.05
N LYS A 169 -13.74 -15.23 -7.90
CA LYS A 169 -14.64 -14.35 -7.13
C LYS A 169 -16.03 -14.28 -7.77
N ILE A 170 -16.12 -14.19 -9.09
CA ILE A 170 -17.38 -14.19 -9.82
C ILE A 170 -18.12 -15.50 -9.57
N HIS A 171 -17.47 -16.64 -9.72
CA HIS A 171 -18.06 -17.96 -9.45
C HIS A 171 -18.54 -18.10 -8.00
N ALA A 172 -17.76 -17.61 -7.03
CA ALA A 172 -18.15 -17.63 -5.62
C ALA A 172 -19.41 -16.77 -5.36
N ARG A 173 -19.51 -15.60 -5.99
CA ARG A 173 -20.68 -14.71 -5.90
C ARG A 173 -21.93 -15.36 -6.50
N TRP A 174 -21.83 -15.95 -7.69
CA TRP A 174 -22.93 -16.70 -8.31
C TRP A 174 -23.39 -17.87 -7.46
N ARG A 175 -22.44 -18.63 -6.91
CA ARG A 175 -22.77 -19.75 -6.02
C ARG A 175 -23.52 -19.29 -4.76
N ARG A 176 -23.13 -18.15 -4.18
CA ARG A 176 -23.84 -17.54 -3.05
C ARG A 176 -25.25 -17.10 -3.45
N LEU A 177 -25.41 -16.45 -4.61
CA LEU A 177 -26.71 -16.01 -5.13
C LEU A 177 -27.67 -17.20 -5.31
N ILE A 178 -27.25 -18.22 -6.04
CA ILE A 178 -28.07 -19.41 -6.32
C ILE A 178 -28.47 -20.12 -5.02
N ARG A 179 -27.54 -20.27 -4.07
CA ARG A 179 -27.84 -20.84 -2.75
C ARG A 179 -28.88 -20.00 -2.00
N SER A 180 -28.73 -18.68 -2.00
CA SER A 180 -29.69 -17.78 -1.34
C SER A 180 -31.10 -17.87 -1.95
N LEU A 181 -31.20 -17.96 -3.28
CA LEU A 181 -32.47 -18.13 -3.98
C LEU A 181 -33.10 -19.50 -3.68
N ARG A 182 -32.31 -20.57 -3.65
CA ARG A 182 -32.78 -21.92 -3.30
C ARG A 182 -33.30 -21.98 -1.87
N VAL A 183 -32.58 -21.38 -0.91
CA VAL A 183 -33.02 -21.30 0.49
C VAL A 183 -34.31 -20.49 0.60
N ARG A 184 -34.38 -19.31 -0.04
CA ARG A 184 -35.58 -18.47 -0.04
C ARG A 184 -36.80 -19.17 -0.65
N SER A 185 -36.60 -19.92 -1.73
CA SER A 185 -37.65 -20.74 -2.35
C SER A 185 -38.12 -21.87 -1.43
N LYS A 186 -37.18 -22.59 -0.79
CA LYS A 186 -37.51 -23.64 0.20
C LYS A 186 -38.30 -23.09 1.37
N VAL A 187 -37.86 -21.97 1.97
CA VAL A 187 -38.56 -21.28 3.06
C VAL A 187 -39.94 -20.85 2.59
N ARG A 188 -40.05 -20.18 1.44
CA ARG A 188 -41.36 -19.77 0.90
C ARG A 188 -42.33 -20.94 0.74
N ARG A 189 -41.86 -22.11 0.28
CA ARG A 189 -42.71 -23.30 0.14
C ARG A 189 -43.15 -23.89 1.48
N LEU A 190 -42.25 -23.94 2.47
CA LEU A 190 -42.56 -24.50 3.79
C LEU A 190 -43.49 -23.61 4.62
N PHE A 191 -43.43 -22.28 4.43
CA PHE A 191 -44.18 -21.31 5.22
C PHE A 191 -45.35 -20.65 4.47
N ARG A 192 -45.60 -21.00 3.19
CA ARG A 192 -46.70 -20.46 2.36
C ARG A 192 -48.12 -20.82 2.81
N GLY A 193 -48.27 -21.73 3.78
CA GLY A 193 -49.56 -22.14 4.34
C GLY A 193 -49.77 -21.72 5.79
N LYS A 194 -48.87 -20.92 6.39
CA LYS A 194 -49.03 -20.35 7.73
C LYS A 194 -49.26 -18.84 7.63
N GLU A 195 -50.38 -18.45 7.04
CA GLU A 195 -50.89 -17.09 7.16
C GLU A 195 -51.95 -17.07 8.26
N SER A 196 -51.51 -17.14 9.52
CA SER A 196 -52.22 -16.63 10.71
C SER A 196 -51.36 -16.82 11.97
N SER A 197 -50.29 -16.07 12.09
CA SER A 197 -49.92 -15.39 13.34
C SER A 197 -48.61 -14.66 13.13
N SER A 198 -48.67 -13.37 13.45
CA SER A 198 -47.57 -12.41 13.48
C SER A 198 -46.23 -13.01 13.88
N LEU A 199 -45.30 -13.10 12.94
CA LEU A 199 -43.88 -13.25 13.24
C LEU A 199 -43.13 -12.12 12.55
N SER A 200 -42.91 -11.05 13.33
CA SER A 200 -41.90 -10.04 13.07
C SER A 200 -40.53 -10.72 13.11
N VAL A 201 -40.04 -11.13 11.94
CA VAL A 201 -38.66 -11.62 11.80
C VAL A 201 -37.74 -10.40 11.88
N THR A 202 -37.36 -10.01 13.11
CA THR A 202 -36.13 -9.24 13.32
C THR A 202 -34.97 -10.17 13.01
N SER A 203 -34.34 -9.97 11.86
CA SER A 203 -33.13 -10.70 11.48
C SER A 203 -31.96 -10.24 12.35
N THR A 204 -31.83 -10.81 13.55
CA THR A 204 -30.60 -10.72 14.35
C THR A 204 -29.57 -11.62 13.69
N SER A 205 -28.78 -11.06 12.76
CA SER A 205 -27.55 -11.71 12.33
C SER A 205 -26.58 -11.64 13.50
N GLY A 206 -26.52 -12.71 14.29
CA GLY A 206 -25.44 -12.99 15.24
C GLY A 206 -24.13 -13.14 14.48
N GLY A 207 -23.55 -12.01 14.12
CA GLY A 207 -22.14 -11.86 13.81
C GLY A 207 -21.70 -10.67 14.64
N ASN A 208 -20.65 -10.86 15.44
CA ASN A 208 -19.99 -9.79 16.18
C ASN A 208 -19.41 -8.79 15.16
N LYS A 209 -20.27 -7.96 14.59
CA LYS A 209 -19.93 -6.95 13.60
C LYS A 209 -19.51 -5.73 14.40
N GLN A 210 -18.21 -5.59 14.60
CA GLN A 210 -17.61 -4.29 14.85
C GLN A 210 -18.10 -3.36 13.72
N HIS A 211 -19.01 -2.46 14.07
CA HIS A 211 -19.52 -1.42 13.20
C HIS A 211 -19.47 -0.12 13.99
N CYS A 212 -19.25 1.00 13.30
CA CYS A 212 -19.24 2.30 13.95
C CYS A 212 -20.67 2.64 14.41
N HIS A 213 -20.83 2.93 15.70
CA HIS A 213 -22.12 3.33 16.27
C HIS A 213 -22.46 4.74 15.78
N LYS A 214 -23.37 4.81 14.80
CA LYS A 214 -23.98 6.08 14.37
C LYS A 214 -25.26 6.26 15.18
N PHE A 215 -25.25 7.24 16.09
CA PHE A 215 -26.42 7.60 16.89
C PHE A 215 -27.21 8.66 16.13
N THR A 216 -28.39 8.30 15.63
CA THR A 216 -29.13 9.17 14.68
C THR A 216 -30.18 10.06 15.33
N GLU A 217 -30.65 9.81 16.55
CA GLU A 217 -31.72 10.63 17.16
C GLU A 217 -31.57 10.75 18.68
N VAL A 218 -31.92 11.94 19.20
CA VAL A 218 -31.96 12.31 20.62
C VAL A 218 -33.42 12.34 21.05
N VAL A 219 -33.85 11.47 21.96
CA VAL A 219 -35.20 11.54 22.54
C VAL A 219 -35.19 11.09 24.01
N HIS A 220 -35.26 12.07 24.92
CA HIS A 220 -36.10 12.19 26.13
C HIS A 220 -35.41 13.10 27.15
N GLU A 221 -35.94 14.32 27.31
CA GLU A 221 -35.58 15.25 28.38
C GLU A 221 -36.43 14.96 29.61
N GLU A 222 -35.96 14.06 30.47
CA GLU A 222 -36.38 14.05 31.87
C GLU A 222 -35.10 14.04 32.72
N ALA A 223 -34.91 15.13 33.49
CA ALA A 223 -33.82 15.31 34.47
C ALA A 223 -32.38 15.45 33.93
N GLY A 224 -32.15 16.18 32.82
CA GLY A 224 -30.80 16.63 32.43
C GLY A 224 -29.83 15.54 31.95
N ARG A 225 -30.33 14.31 31.69
CA ARG A 225 -29.54 13.21 31.13
C ARG A 225 -29.94 12.93 29.68
N ILE A 226 -28.97 12.96 28.78
CA ILE A 226 -29.19 12.63 27.36
C ILE A 226 -28.88 11.16 27.16
N THR A 227 -29.83 10.39 26.62
CA THR A 227 -29.58 9.01 26.17
C THR A 227 -29.59 8.95 24.65
N LYS A 228 -28.54 8.36 24.07
CA LYS A 228 -28.45 8.13 22.62
C LYS A 228 -28.50 6.63 22.36
N ARG A 229 -29.41 6.19 21.49
CA ARG A 229 -29.58 4.79 21.09
C ARG A 229 -29.11 4.58 19.65
N CYS A 230 -28.32 3.54 19.44
CA CYS A 230 -27.93 3.08 18.10
C CYS A 230 -28.94 2.04 17.59
N ALA A 231 -29.11 1.93 16.26
CA ALA A 231 -30.00 0.95 15.64
C ALA A 231 -29.69 -0.52 16.00
N CYS A 232 -28.49 -0.80 16.52
CA CYS A 232 -28.10 -2.11 17.06
C CYS A 232 -28.57 -2.39 18.50
N GLY A 233 -29.23 -1.44 19.16
CA GLY A 233 -29.71 -1.56 20.55
C GLY A 233 -28.71 -1.08 21.61
N TYR A 234 -27.51 -0.62 21.22
CA TYR A 234 -26.55 -0.03 22.17
C TYR A 234 -26.99 1.37 22.61
N GLU A 235 -27.00 1.61 23.91
CA GLU A 235 -27.37 2.88 24.54
C GLU A 235 -26.18 3.52 25.24
N LYS A 236 -25.99 4.83 25.05
CA LYS A 236 -24.98 5.61 25.76
C LYS A 236 -25.64 6.80 26.46
N LYS A 237 -25.38 6.92 27.76
CA LYS A 237 -25.88 8.01 28.61
C LYS A 237 -24.82 9.11 28.71
N PHE A 238 -25.25 10.35 28.61
CA PHE A 238 -24.42 11.54 28.78
C PHE A 238 -25.03 12.42 29.87
N GLU A 239 -24.19 12.94 30.75
CA GLU A 239 -24.55 13.98 31.71
C GLU A 239 -24.18 15.33 31.10
N LEU A 240 -25.10 16.30 31.14
CA LEU A 240 -24.81 17.68 30.76
C LEU A 240 -23.98 18.31 31.89
N ILE A 241 -22.75 18.73 31.57
CA ILE A 241 -21.91 19.56 32.44
C ILE A 241 -22.34 21.02 32.26
#